data_AF-A0A428QGB8-F1
#
_entry.id   AF-A0A428QGB8-F1
#
_cell.length_a   1.000
_cell.length_b   1.000
_cell.length_c   1.000
_cell.angle_alpha   90.00
_cell.angle_beta   90.00
_cell.angle_gamma   90.00
#
_symmetry.space_group_name_H-M   'P 1'
#
loop_
_entity.id
_entity.type
_entity.pdbx_description
1 polymer ?
#
loop_
_entity_poly.entity_id
_entity_poly.type
_entity_poly.pdbx_seq_one_letter_code
_entity_poly.pdbx_strand_id
1 'polypeptide(L)'
;MPFPLREMCLIVLRNLPKPNDDVLAHRLHCRADDWIITCVKKTIEAIHVCWGEHLNSRDDMQLEEMGLAICNNTARPVHDVNIGGAEWVDQFSGSNIRWESLGLIWTYWDGSPGSNPQNIVSCLGYCIELTRHFTTGNDVLLYLCYRRATIESLITGDAGLLCWRYHADTVSLMTFLGLHAGFDNPNYVPTLSTENKRRIAARIFTIDKALDENGWNRNGELHSATLTRARVQIAVIKDEMLEVALENSSKVSINTLIEVKARAERTVDQFPQSLIYRTEDLSDPDADIETIYARILVRLEHLQNLFFAERLLLRLGRVDDSRLLVISFEMVTLTLVFWTHQDRFAGVRRDFEWLLMAYAAPGGGILCLELLRPTFHGTHPDCPKLSRSAIIQKLSLLIGFLDWVFWTII
;
A
#
# COMPACT_ATOMS: atom_id res chain seq x y z
N MET A 1 29.38 -7.64 -23.12
CA MET A 1 28.25 -8.46 -22.59
C MET A 1 27.31 -8.87 -23.73
N PRO A 2 26.49 -9.94 -23.60
CA PRO A 2 25.39 -10.18 -24.54
C PRO A 2 24.43 -8.99 -24.58
N PHE A 3 23.82 -8.71 -25.74
CA PHE A 3 23.03 -7.49 -25.97
C PHE A 3 21.92 -7.24 -24.93
N PRO A 4 21.08 -8.22 -24.53
CA PRO A 4 20.04 -7.98 -23.52
C PRO A 4 20.59 -7.61 -22.14
N LEU A 5 21.68 -8.26 -21.72
CA LEU A 5 22.38 -7.96 -20.47
C LEU A 5 22.96 -6.55 -20.48
N ARG A 6 23.58 -6.17 -21.60
CA ARG A 6 24.18 -4.84 -21.80
C ARG A 6 23.15 -3.73 -21.63
N GLU A 7 21.98 -3.85 -22.25
CA GLU A 7 20.92 -2.83 -22.15
C GLU A 7 20.41 -2.68 -20.71
N MET A 8 20.14 -3.80 -20.03
CA MET A 8 19.72 -3.77 -18.61
C MET A 8 20.78 -3.08 -17.73
N CYS A 9 22.06 -3.42 -17.92
CA CYS A 9 23.16 -2.78 -17.19
C CYS A 9 23.17 -1.26 -17.40
N LEU A 10 23.13 -0.81 -18.66
CA LEU A 10 23.19 0.62 -18.99
C LEU A 10 21.99 1.37 -18.42
N ILE A 11 20.78 0.81 -18.45
CA ILE A 11 19.60 1.44 -17.85
C ILE A 11 19.79 1.65 -16.35
N VAL A 12 20.21 0.61 -15.61
CA VAL A 12 20.42 0.72 -14.16
C VAL A 12 21.49 1.77 -13.84
N LEU A 13 22.64 1.69 -14.52
CA LEU A 13 23.79 2.55 -14.22
C LEU A 13 23.57 4.03 -14.57
N ARG A 14 22.82 4.33 -15.65
CA ARG A 14 22.46 5.71 -16.01
C ARG A 14 21.56 6.38 -14.98
N ASN A 15 20.72 5.58 -14.32
CA ASN A 15 19.74 6.07 -13.34
C ASN A 15 20.28 6.12 -11.91
N LEU A 16 21.49 5.62 -11.63
CA LEU A 16 22.08 5.66 -10.29
C LEU A 16 22.11 7.08 -9.68
N PRO A 17 22.01 7.20 -8.34
CA PRO A 17 21.99 8.49 -7.66
C PRO A 17 23.25 9.31 -7.93
N LYS A 18 23.07 10.62 -7.93
CA LYS A 18 24.16 11.60 -7.91
C LYS A 18 24.64 11.80 -6.47
N PRO A 19 25.86 12.32 -6.26
CA PRO A 19 26.42 12.52 -4.91
C PRO A 19 25.56 13.34 -3.95
N ASN A 20 24.71 14.23 -4.47
CA ASN A 20 23.86 15.13 -3.69
C ASN A 20 22.43 14.60 -3.49
N ASP A 21 22.08 13.45 -4.07
CA ASP A 21 20.74 12.88 -3.93
C ASP A 21 20.59 12.21 -2.56
N ASP A 22 19.56 12.59 -1.80
CA ASP A 22 19.25 11.93 -0.52
C ASP A 22 18.50 10.63 -0.75
N VAL A 23 19.27 9.57 -1.02
CA VAL A 23 18.79 8.20 -1.26
C VAL A 23 17.97 7.65 -0.09
N LEU A 24 18.12 8.21 1.11
CA LEU A 24 17.53 7.69 2.31
C LEU A 24 16.65 8.75 3.04
N ALA A 25 16.09 9.70 2.29
CA ALA A 25 15.22 10.77 2.79
C ALA A 25 13.95 10.21 3.45
N HIS A 26 13.35 9.18 2.84
CA HIS A 26 12.06 8.61 3.25
C HIS A 26 12.22 7.31 4.06
N ARG A 27 13.25 7.24 4.93
CA ARG A 27 13.47 6.08 5.80
C ARG A 27 12.24 5.81 6.67
N LEU A 28 11.45 4.80 6.32
CA LEU A 28 10.62 4.11 7.30
C LEU A 28 11.56 3.44 8.30
N HIS A 29 11.56 3.92 9.54
CA HIS A 29 12.37 3.38 10.63
C HIS A 29 11.87 1.99 11.05
N CYS A 30 12.23 0.95 10.30
CA CYS A 30 12.20 -0.43 10.77
C CYS A 30 13.61 -0.80 11.28
N ARG A 31 13.80 -0.86 12.61
CA ARG A 31 15.10 -1.24 13.24
C ARG A 31 15.66 -2.58 12.74
N ALA A 32 14.81 -3.43 12.15
CA ALA A 32 15.20 -4.74 11.64
C ALA A 32 16.01 -4.70 10.33
N ASP A 33 16.11 -3.55 9.65
CA ASP A 33 16.82 -3.38 8.37
C ASP A 33 18.12 -2.55 8.48
N ASP A 34 18.61 -2.26 9.68
CA ASP A 34 19.76 -1.34 9.91
C ASP A 34 21.05 -1.74 9.17
N TRP A 35 21.29 -3.05 8.99
CA TRP A 35 22.45 -3.53 8.24
C TRP A 35 22.32 -3.20 6.73
N ILE A 36 21.10 -3.18 6.21
CA ILE A 36 20.80 -2.87 4.81
C ILE A 36 21.06 -1.39 4.56
N ILE A 37 20.62 -0.53 5.48
CA ILE A 37 20.91 0.91 5.43
C ILE A 37 22.43 1.14 5.45
N THR A 38 23.15 0.41 6.30
CA THR A 38 24.60 0.47 6.36
C THR A 38 25.23 0.02 5.04
N CYS A 39 24.72 -1.07 4.44
CA CYS A 39 25.15 -1.55 3.14
C CYS A 39 24.91 -0.50 2.04
N VAL A 40 23.70 0.07 1.95
CA VAL A 40 23.35 1.09 0.96
C VAL A 40 24.27 2.30 1.05
N LYS A 41 24.55 2.81 2.26
CA LYS A 41 25.49 3.92 2.45
C LYS A 41 26.89 3.58 1.95
N LYS A 42 27.43 2.41 2.35
CA LYS A 42 28.74 1.93 1.90
C LYS A 42 28.78 1.73 0.38
N THR A 43 27.68 1.26 -0.21
CA THR A 43 27.56 1.06 -1.66
C THR A 43 27.59 2.40 -2.40
N ILE A 44 26.82 3.40 -1.97
CA ILE A 44 26.82 4.74 -2.59
C ILE A 44 28.21 5.38 -2.50
N GLU A 45 28.83 5.34 -1.32
CA GLU A 45 30.18 5.87 -1.11
C GLU A 45 31.19 5.17 -2.04
N ALA A 46 31.20 3.84 -2.05
CA ALA A 46 32.11 3.06 -2.89
C ALA A 46 31.90 3.30 -4.39
N ILE A 47 30.64 3.44 -4.83
CA ILE A 47 30.32 3.74 -6.22
C ILE A 47 30.90 5.10 -6.64
N HIS A 48 30.77 6.13 -5.82
CA HIS A 48 31.32 7.45 -6.15
C HIS A 48 32.85 7.50 -6.05
N VAL A 49 33.44 6.78 -5.09
CA VAL A 49 34.90 6.69 -4.96
C VAL A 49 35.53 5.92 -6.12
N CYS A 50 34.96 4.77 -6.50
CA CYS A 50 35.55 3.90 -7.52
C CYS A 50 35.16 4.28 -8.95
N TRP A 51 33.95 4.82 -9.15
CA TRP A 51 33.34 5.02 -10.47
C TRP A 51 32.83 6.44 -10.71
N GLY A 52 33.20 7.41 -9.87
CA GLY A 52 32.71 8.79 -9.95
C GLY A 52 32.89 9.43 -11.33
N GLU A 53 34.04 9.25 -11.99
CA GLU A 53 34.28 9.77 -13.34
C GLU A 53 33.33 9.16 -14.39
N HIS A 54 33.12 7.84 -14.33
CA HIS A 54 32.24 7.09 -15.23
C HIS A 54 30.78 7.51 -15.03
N LEU A 55 30.40 7.75 -13.78
CA LEU A 55 29.05 8.19 -13.44
C LEU A 55 28.79 9.66 -13.78
N ASN A 56 29.83 10.51 -13.77
CA ASN A 56 29.70 11.91 -14.13
C ASN A 56 29.56 12.10 -15.65
N SER A 57 30.28 11.32 -16.45
CA SER A 57 30.19 11.39 -17.92
C SER A 57 28.91 10.76 -18.45
N ARG A 58 28.42 9.69 -17.78
CA ARG A 58 27.35 8.80 -18.26
C ARG A 58 27.61 8.24 -19.66
N ASP A 59 28.88 8.12 -20.05
CA ASP A 59 29.28 7.53 -21.33
C ASP A 59 29.07 6.02 -21.34
N ASP A 60 28.50 5.48 -22.41
CA ASP A 60 28.10 4.07 -22.49
C ASP A 60 29.27 3.11 -22.41
N MET A 61 30.43 3.47 -22.97
CA MET A 61 31.61 2.61 -22.94
C MET A 61 32.17 2.52 -21.52
N GLN A 62 32.21 3.64 -20.81
CA GLN A 62 32.59 3.71 -19.40
C GLN A 62 31.60 2.95 -18.50
N LEU A 63 30.29 3.15 -18.70
CA LEU A 63 29.28 2.42 -17.93
C LEU A 63 29.31 0.92 -18.21
N GLU A 64 29.65 0.50 -19.44
CA GLU A 64 29.81 -0.92 -19.77
C GLU A 64 31.02 -1.55 -19.04
N GLU A 65 32.12 -0.82 -18.89
CA GLU A 65 33.28 -1.25 -18.08
C GLU A 65 32.90 -1.46 -16.62
N MET A 66 32.20 -0.50 -16.02
CA MET A 66 31.66 -0.62 -14.66
C MET A 66 30.70 -1.82 -14.55
N GLY A 67 29.77 -1.96 -15.50
CA GLY A 67 28.83 -3.07 -15.55
C GLY A 67 29.52 -4.43 -15.62
N LEU A 68 30.61 -4.55 -16.38
CA LEU A 68 31.38 -5.80 -16.48
C LEU A 68 32.05 -6.16 -15.15
N ALA A 69 32.61 -5.18 -14.44
CA ALA A 69 33.18 -5.39 -13.11
C ALA A 69 32.12 -5.90 -12.11
N ILE A 70 30.94 -5.29 -12.11
CA ILE A 70 29.82 -5.68 -11.24
C ILE A 70 29.30 -7.08 -11.61
N CYS A 71 29.17 -7.40 -12.90
CA CYS A 71 28.83 -8.74 -13.36
C CYS A 71 29.82 -9.80 -12.85
N ASN A 72 31.12 -9.53 -12.96
CA ASN A 72 32.17 -10.44 -12.47
C ASN A 72 32.09 -10.65 -10.96
N ASN A 73 31.79 -9.61 -10.18
CA ASN A 73 31.55 -9.73 -8.74
C ASN A 73 30.29 -10.56 -8.46
N THR A 74 29.20 -10.29 -9.18
CA THR A 74 27.90 -10.98 -9.02
C THR A 74 27.98 -12.47 -9.34
N ALA A 75 28.90 -12.89 -10.21
CA ALA A 75 29.15 -14.30 -10.52
C ALA A 75 29.88 -15.08 -9.41
N ARG A 76 30.50 -14.40 -8.44
CA ARG A 76 31.22 -15.08 -7.34
C ARG A 76 30.23 -15.62 -6.31
N PRO A 77 30.37 -16.83 -5.77
CA PRO A 77 29.49 -17.31 -4.71
C PRO A 77 29.45 -16.38 -3.50
N VAL A 78 28.29 -16.27 -2.85
CA VAL A 78 28.14 -15.60 -1.55
C VAL A 78 28.34 -16.64 -0.46
N HIS A 79 29.22 -16.35 0.48
CA HIS A 79 29.47 -17.18 1.66
C HIS A 79 28.69 -16.66 2.85
N ASP A 80 28.10 -17.57 3.63
CA ASP A 80 27.22 -17.23 4.76
C ASP A 80 27.40 -18.15 6.00
N VAL A 81 28.28 -19.15 5.90
CA VAL A 81 28.56 -20.12 6.96
C VAL A 81 29.80 -19.71 7.76
N ASN A 82 29.67 -19.61 9.09
CA ASN A 82 30.76 -19.34 10.03
C ASN A 82 31.53 -18.02 9.78
N ILE A 83 30.86 -17.00 9.26
CA ILE A 83 31.46 -15.69 8.98
C ILE A 83 30.96 -14.61 9.94
N GLY A 84 31.79 -13.60 10.17
CA GLY A 84 31.40 -12.41 10.93
C GLY A 84 30.42 -11.51 10.18
N GLY A 85 29.68 -10.65 10.89
CA GLY A 85 28.75 -9.71 10.26
C GLY A 85 29.43 -8.72 9.31
N ALA A 86 30.64 -8.25 9.66
CA ALA A 86 31.42 -7.36 8.80
C ALA A 86 31.88 -8.08 7.52
N GLU A 87 32.48 -9.27 7.64
CA GLU A 87 32.90 -10.09 6.49
C GLU A 87 31.72 -10.44 5.57
N TRP A 88 30.53 -10.66 6.12
CA TRP A 88 29.34 -10.88 5.31
C TRP A 88 28.95 -9.63 4.52
N VAL A 89 28.91 -8.46 5.15
CA VAL A 89 28.58 -7.18 4.48
C VAL A 89 29.65 -6.77 3.45
N ASP A 90 30.91 -7.09 3.69
CA ASP A 90 32.03 -6.75 2.81
C ASP A 90 32.00 -7.51 1.47
N GLN A 91 31.24 -8.61 1.37
CA GLN A 91 30.98 -9.29 0.09
C GLN A 91 30.07 -8.50 -0.85
N PHE A 92 29.41 -7.43 -0.36
CA PHE A 92 28.47 -6.59 -1.10
C PHE A 92 28.90 -5.11 -1.15
N SER A 93 30.06 -4.78 -0.59
CA SER A 93 30.52 -3.40 -0.35
C SER A 93 31.89 -3.15 -0.98
N GLY A 94 32.29 -1.87 -1.08
CA GLY A 94 33.63 -1.50 -1.57
C GLY A 94 33.87 -1.95 -3.01
N SER A 95 34.99 -2.60 -3.27
CA SER A 95 35.31 -3.16 -4.60
C SER A 95 34.49 -4.41 -4.97
N ASN A 96 33.72 -4.96 -4.03
CA ASN A 96 32.87 -6.14 -4.23
C ASN A 96 31.41 -5.77 -4.49
N ILE A 97 31.11 -4.55 -4.97
CA ILE A 97 29.75 -4.17 -5.37
C ILE A 97 29.21 -5.18 -6.40
N ARG A 98 27.96 -5.60 -6.17
CA ARG A 98 27.23 -6.57 -6.99
C ARG A 98 25.92 -5.94 -7.48
N TRP A 99 25.23 -6.61 -8.39
CA TRP A 99 23.89 -6.16 -8.81
C TRP A 99 22.89 -6.18 -7.65
N GLU A 100 23.08 -7.08 -6.68
CA GLU A 100 22.31 -7.07 -5.44
C GLU A 100 22.51 -5.78 -4.65
N SER A 101 23.76 -5.32 -4.51
CA SER A 101 24.10 -4.08 -3.81
C SER A 101 23.42 -2.87 -4.45
N LEU A 102 23.42 -2.80 -5.78
CA LEU A 102 22.73 -1.74 -6.51
C LEU A 102 21.21 -1.85 -6.35
N GLY A 103 20.66 -3.06 -6.34
CA GLY A 103 19.25 -3.30 -6.08
C GLY A 103 18.79 -2.72 -4.75
N LEU A 104 19.61 -2.80 -3.70
CA LEU A 104 19.26 -2.28 -2.37
C LEU A 104 19.03 -0.77 -2.36
N ILE A 105 19.74 0.00 -3.21
CA ILE A 105 19.53 1.45 -3.37
C ILE A 105 18.06 1.71 -3.76
N TRP A 106 17.58 0.99 -4.78
CA TRP A 106 16.22 1.11 -5.31
C TRP A 106 15.12 0.63 -4.36
N THR A 107 15.48 -0.01 -3.25
CA THR A 107 14.49 -0.38 -2.23
C THR A 107 14.16 0.79 -1.30
N TYR A 108 15.05 1.77 -1.13
CA TYR A 108 14.84 2.92 -0.23
C TYR A 108 14.73 4.26 -0.95
N TRP A 109 15.12 4.31 -2.22
CA TRP A 109 15.13 5.53 -3.00
C TRP A 109 13.87 5.69 -3.85
N ASP A 110 13.20 6.83 -3.70
CA ASP A 110 12.11 7.31 -4.55
C ASP A 110 12.60 8.10 -5.79
N GLY A 111 13.92 8.02 -6.07
CA GLY A 111 14.59 8.74 -7.17
C GLY A 111 14.87 10.21 -6.85
N SER A 112 15.38 10.96 -7.83
CA SER A 112 15.53 12.42 -7.69
C SER A 112 14.16 13.10 -7.59
N PRO A 113 14.04 14.32 -7.03
CA PRO A 113 12.79 15.09 -7.05
C PRO A 113 12.18 15.12 -8.46
N GLY A 114 10.96 14.60 -8.61
CA GLY A 114 10.27 14.47 -9.91
C GLY A 114 10.58 13.19 -10.71
N SER A 115 11.25 12.19 -10.11
CA SER A 115 11.47 10.90 -10.77
C SER A 115 10.15 10.16 -11.01
N ASN A 116 10.09 9.42 -12.12
CA ASN A 116 8.94 8.56 -12.42
C ASN A 116 9.05 7.29 -11.55
N PRO A 117 8.05 6.96 -10.71
CA PRO A 117 8.03 5.72 -9.92
C PRO A 117 8.28 4.45 -10.75
N GLN A 118 7.90 4.46 -12.04
CA GLN A 118 8.13 3.37 -12.96
C GLN A 118 9.62 3.10 -13.23
N ASN A 119 10.48 4.13 -13.14
CA ASN A 119 11.92 3.98 -13.34
C ASN A 119 12.56 3.21 -12.18
N ILE A 120 12.09 3.42 -10.95
CA ILE A 120 12.57 2.72 -9.75
C ILE A 120 12.24 1.23 -9.85
N VAL A 121 10.99 0.91 -10.19
CA VAL A 121 10.54 -0.48 -10.36
C VAL A 121 11.32 -1.16 -11.48
N SER A 122 11.55 -0.44 -12.59
CA SER A 122 12.32 -0.96 -13.71
C SER A 122 13.77 -1.23 -13.32
N CYS A 123 14.44 -0.31 -12.61
CA CYS A 123 15.82 -0.49 -12.18
C CYS A 123 15.97 -1.61 -11.15
N LEU A 124 15.08 -1.69 -10.15
CA LEU A 124 15.04 -2.81 -9.21
C LEU A 124 14.80 -4.14 -9.94
N GLY A 125 13.86 -4.15 -10.89
CA GLY A 125 13.57 -5.31 -11.72
C GLY A 125 14.79 -5.78 -12.51
N TYR A 126 15.51 -4.86 -13.16
CA TYR A 126 16.73 -5.18 -13.89
C TYR A 126 17.86 -5.64 -12.98
N CYS A 127 18.04 -5.07 -11.79
CA CYS A 127 19.01 -5.60 -10.81
C CYS A 127 18.71 -7.06 -10.44
N ILE A 128 17.44 -7.42 -10.27
CA ILE A 128 17.02 -8.80 -9.98
C ILE A 128 17.30 -9.72 -11.16
N GLU A 129 16.94 -9.34 -12.39
CA GLU A 129 17.18 -10.14 -13.58
C GLU A 129 18.69 -10.31 -13.86
N LEU A 130 19.47 -9.22 -13.74
CA LEU A 130 20.92 -9.26 -13.83
C LEU A 130 21.53 -10.21 -12.78
N THR A 131 21.02 -10.19 -11.55
CA THR A 131 21.47 -11.12 -10.50
C THR A 131 21.15 -12.57 -10.87
N ARG A 132 19.91 -12.85 -11.30
CA ARG A 132 19.44 -14.19 -11.69
C ARG A 132 20.23 -14.80 -12.85
N HIS A 133 20.86 -13.97 -13.69
CA HIS A 133 21.75 -14.46 -14.74
C HIS A 133 23.05 -15.10 -14.21
N PHE A 134 23.50 -14.72 -13.01
CA PHE A 134 24.79 -15.16 -12.48
C PHE A 134 24.70 -16.05 -11.24
N THR A 135 23.56 -16.03 -10.53
CA THR A 135 23.33 -16.87 -9.35
C THR A 135 21.93 -17.49 -9.35
N THR A 136 21.84 -18.71 -8.82
CA THR A 136 20.55 -19.40 -8.61
C THR A 136 19.78 -18.84 -7.41
N GLY A 137 20.46 -18.17 -6.48
CA GLY A 137 19.83 -17.52 -5.33
C GLY A 137 20.81 -17.20 -4.20
N ASN A 138 20.52 -16.13 -3.47
CA ASN A 138 21.12 -15.82 -2.17
C ASN A 138 20.11 -15.02 -1.34
N ASP A 139 20.44 -14.77 -0.07
CA ASP A 139 19.55 -14.08 0.87
C ASP A 139 19.34 -12.59 0.54
N VAL A 140 20.29 -11.94 -0.12
CA VAL A 140 20.12 -10.56 -0.61
C VAL A 140 19.19 -10.50 -1.82
N LEU A 141 19.33 -11.41 -2.78
CA LEU A 141 18.40 -11.55 -3.90
C LEU A 141 16.98 -11.83 -3.41
N LEU A 142 16.83 -12.70 -2.41
CA LEU A 142 15.54 -12.95 -1.78
C LEU A 142 14.93 -11.66 -1.19
N TYR A 143 15.76 -10.83 -0.55
CA TYR A 143 15.34 -9.53 -0.04
C TYR A 143 14.88 -8.58 -1.15
N LEU A 144 15.59 -8.53 -2.27
CA LEU A 144 15.19 -7.73 -3.42
C LEU A 144 13.86 -8.20 -4.01
N CYS A 145 13.64 -9.51 -4.15
CA CYS A 145 12.36 -10.06 -4.61
C CYS A 145 11.21 -9.69 -3.67
N TYR A 146 11.40 -9.83 -2.36
CA TYR A 146 10.44 -9.39 -1.33
C TYR A 146 10.10 -7.90 -1.46
N ARG A 147 11.13 -7.04 -1.59
CA ARG A 147 10.92 -5.59 -1.75
C ARG A 147 10.27 -5.23 -3.07
N ARG A 148 10.58 -5.93 -4.17
CA ARG A 148 9.92 -5.73 -5.46
C ARG A 148 8.43 -6.00 -5.38
N ALA A 149 8.02 -7.10 -4.74
CA ALA A 149 6.60 -7.39 -4.54
C ALA A 149 5.91 -6.30 -3.71
N THR A 150 6.57 -5.81 -2.65
CA THR A 150 6.07 -4.73 -1.79
C THR A 150 5.93 -3.41 -2.57
N ILE A 151 6.96 -3.00 -3.32
CA ILE A 151 6.94 -1.75 -4.09
C ILE A 151 5.91 -1.81 -5.21
N GLU A 152 5.80 -2.96 -5.90
CA GLU A 152 4.77 -3.15 -6.93
C GLU A 152 3.36 -2.97 -6.34
N SER A 153 3.12 -3.54 -5.16
CA SER A 153 1.85 -3.36 -4.42
C SER A 153 1.59 -1.89 -4.07
N LEU A 154 2.61 -1.12 -3.68
CA LEU A 154 2.45 0.32 -3.40
C LEU A 154 2.10 1.13 -4.66
N ILE A 155 2.52 0.69 -5.85
CA ILE A 155 2.31 1.43 -7.10
C ILE A 155 1.01 1.04 -7.79
N THR A 156 0.74 -0.27 -7.93
CA THR A 156 -0.42 -0.79 -8.67
C THR A 156 -1.55 -1.26 -7.76
N GLY A 157 -1.34 -1.25 -6.44
CA GLY A 157 -2.27 -1.78 -5.44
C GLY A 157 -2.22 -3.30 -5.35
N ASP A 158 -2.67 -3.86 -4.22
CA ASP A 158 -2.73 -5.32 -4.03
C ASP A 158 -3.81 -6.03 -4.86
N ALA A 159 -4.61 -5.30 -5.64
CA ALA A 159 -5.49 -5.90 -6.64
C ALA A 159 -4.72 -6.21 -7.95
N GLY A 160 -3.52 -5.64 -8.10
CA GLY A 160 -2.65 -5.83 -9.25
C GLY A 160 -2.06 -7.25 -9.27
N LEU A 161 -2.20 -7.94 -10.41
CA LEU A 161 -1.68 -9.30 -10.58
C LEU A 161 -0.16 -9.40 -10.41
N LEU A 162 0.59 -8.34 -10.74
CA LEU A 162 2.06 -8.36 -10.73
C LEU A 162 2.64 -8.51 -9.32
N CYS A 163 2.09 -7.83 -8.31
CA CYS A 163 2.58 -7.92 -6.94
C CYS A 163 2.49 -9.37 -6.40
N TRP A 164 1.39 -10.07 -6.68
CA TRP A 164 1.20 -11.47 -6.31
C TRP A 164 2.10 -12.43 -7.07
N ARG A 165 2.35 -12.16 -8.36
CA ARG A 165 3.33 -12.94 -9.14
C ARG A 165 4.73 -12.80 -8.56
N TYR A 166 5.17 -11.58 -8.27
CA TYR A 166 6.46 -11.34 -7.62
C TYR A 166 6.52 -11.95 -6.21
N HIS A 167 5.42 -11.93 -5.46
CA HIS A 167 5.36 -12.56 -4.16
C HIS A 167 5.47 -14.09 -4.27
N ALA A 168 4.78 -14.72 -5.23
CA ALA A 168 4.89 -16.17 -5.48
C ALA A 168 6.32 -16.58 -5.89
N ASP A 169 6.99 -15.79 -6.72
CA ASP A 169 8.41 -15.96 -7.03
C ASP A 169 9.29 -15.87 -5.77
N THR A 170 8.96 -14.94 -4.87
CA THR A 170 9.68 -14.74 -3.60
C THR A 170 9.52 -15.95 -2.68
N VAL A 171 8.31 -16.49 -2.54
CA VAL A 171 8.02 -17.71 -1.78
C VAL A 171 8.76 -18.91 -2.38
N SER A 172 8.79 -19.01 -3.70
CA SER A 172 9.50 -20.07 -4.43
C SER A 172 11.01 -20.00 -4.17
N LEU A 173 11.60 -18.81 -4.23
CA LEU A 173 13.02 -18.60 -3.94
C LEU A 173 13.36 -18.89 -2.47
N MET A 174 12.52 -18.45 -1.53
CA MET A 174 12.67 -18.78 -0.10
C MET A 174 12.67 -20.30 0.13
N THR A 175 11.79 -21.01 -0.58
CA THR A 175 11.67 -22.46 -0.51
C THR A 175 12.90 -23.14 -1.09
N PHE A 176 13.35 -22.71 -2.27
CA PHE A 176 14.57 -23.17 -2.93
C PHE A 176 15.81 -23.01 -2.03
N LEU A 177 15.93 -21.88 -1.34
CA LEU A 177 17.01 -21.61 -0.39
C LEU A 177 16.90 -22.41 0.93
N GLY A 178 15.85 -23.22 1.09
CA GLY A 178 15.65 -24.05 2.28
C GLY A 178 15.21 -23.28 3.53
N LEU A 179 14.89 -21.98 3.42
CA LEU A 179 14.60 -21.15 4.60
C LEU A 179 13.25 -21.47 5.24
N HIS A 180 12.37 -22.16 4.50
CA HIS A 180 11.06 -22.62 4.97
C HIS A 180 11.15 -23.75 6.02
N ALA A 181 12.24 -24.53 6.03
CA ALA A 181 12.33 -25.77 6.79
C ALA A 181 12.58 -25.56 8.29
N GLY A 182 12.95 -24.34 8.71
CA GLY A 182 13.38 -24.06 10.07
C GLY A 182 14.62 -24.87 10.49
N PHE A 183 15.30 -24.43 11.54
CA PHE A 183 16.38 -25.23 12.15
C PHE A 183 16.21 -25.19 13.66
N ASP A 184 15.67 -26.28 14.23
CA ASP A 184 15.72 -26.53 15.67
C ASP A 184 17.13 -26.99 16.04
N ASN A 185 18.01 -26.00 16.28
CA ASN A 185 19.36 -26.24 16.76
C ASN A 185 19.48 -25.72 18.21
N PRO A 186 19.59 -26.61 19.22
CA PRO A 186 19.74 -26.21 20.62
C PRO A 186 21.05 -25.45 20.89
N ASN A 187 22.05 -25.58 20.01
CA ASN A 187 23.33 -24.87 20.07
C ASN A 187 23.39 -23.69 19.09
N TYR A 188 22.24 -23.11 18.74
CA TYR A 188 22.18 -21.98 17.81
C TYR A 188 22.97 -20.77 18.33
N VAL A 189 23.89 -20.28 17.52
CA VAL A 189 24.61 -19.02 17.76
C VAL A 189 24.20 -18.00 16.68
N PRO A 190 23.61 -16.86 17.05
CA PRO A 190 23.17 -15.87 16.07
C PRO A 190 24.33 -15.20 15.36
N THR A 191 24.21 -15.10 14.04
CA THR A 191 25.06 -14.30 13.16
C THR A 191 24.19 -13.35 12.35
N LEU A 192 24.78 -12.31 11.77
CA LEU A 192 24.02 -11.36 10.95
C LEU A 192 23.27 -12.06 9.81
N SER A 193 23.93 -12.97 9.08
CA SER A 193 23.28 -13.71 7.98
C SER A 193 22.20 -14.68 8.47
N THR A 194 22.43 -15.44 9.55
CA THR A 194 21.42 -16.39 10.05
C THR A 194 20.17 -15.68 10.57
N GLU A 195 20.35 -14.55 11.24
CA GLU A 195 19.23 -13.72 11.70
C GLU A 195 18.54 -12.98 10.54
N ASN A 196 19.29 -12.54 9.52
CA ASN A 196 18.71 -11.98 8.29
C ASN A 196 17.79 -13.00 7.59
N LYS A 197 18.27 -14.23 7.40
CA LYS A 197 17.50 -15.33 6.80
C LYS A 197 16.22 -15.65 7.59
N ARG A 198 16.29 -15.71 8.91
CA ARG A 198 15.13 -15.93 9.77
C ARG A 198 14.10 -14.81 9.63
N ARG A 199 14.55 -13.55 9.64
CA ARG A 199 13.66 -12.38 9.53
C ARG A 199 12.96 -12.34 8.17
N ILE A 200 13.71 -12.51 7.09
CA ILE A 200 13.11 -12.47 5.76
C ILE A 200 12.13 -13.63 5.53
N ALA A 201 12.47 -14.83 6.01
CA ALA A 201 11.57 -15.98 5.94
C ALA A 201 10.29 -15.73 6.75
N ALA A 202 10.42 -15.18 7.96
CA ALA A 202 9.26 -14.81 8.78
C ALA A 202 8.38 -13.74 8.10
N ARG A 203 8.97 -12.71 7.49
CA ARG A 203 8.20 -11.68 6.75
C ARG A 203 7.44 -12.27 5.58
N ILE A 204 8.11 -13.07 4.75
CA ILE A 204 7.49 -13.74 3.61
C ILE A 204 6.37 -14.66 4.10
N PHE A 205 6.62 -15.48 5.12
CA PHE A 205 5.62 -16.36 5.72
C PHE A 205 4.43 -15.60 6.31
N THR A 206 4.64 -14.47 6.98
CA THR A 206 3.53 -13.68 7.55
C THR A 206 2.62 -13.16 6.45
N ILE A 207 3.20 -12.65 5.36
CA ILE A 207 2.43 -12.18 4.20
C ILE A 207 1.71 -13.34 3.49
N ASP A 208 2.38 -14.49 3.37
CA ASP A 208 1.88 -15.64 2.60
C ASP A 208 0.90 -16.54 3.40
N LYS A 209 1.07 -16.64 4.72
CA LYS A 209 0.51 -17.73 5.55
C LYS A 209 -0.05 -17.33 6.91
N ALA A 210 0.29 -16.17 7.49
CA ALA A 210 -0.22 -15.79 8.82
C ALA A 210 -1.63 -15.18 8.76
N LEU A 211 -2.50 -15.85 8.03
CA LEU A 211 -3.90 -15.50 7.91
C LEU A 211 -4.73 -16.34 8.90
N ASP A 212 -5.77 -15.75 9.46
CA ASP A 212 -6.82 -16.49 10.17
C ASP A 212 -7.67 -17.29 9.17
N GLU A 213 -8.67 -18.01 9.67
CA GLU A 213 -9.60 -18.79 8.85
C GLU A 213 -10.37 -17.95 7.81
N ASN A 214 -10.42 -16.63 8.00
CA ASN A 214 -11.08 -15.67 7.12
C ASN A 214 -10.09 -14.91 6.23
N GLY A 215 -8.80 -15.26 6.24
CA GLY A 215 -7.79 -14.65 5.39
C GLY A 215 -7.21 -13.34 5.93
N TRP A 216 -7.33 -13.04 7.24
CA TRP A 216 -6.83 -11.82 7.87
C TRP A 216 -5.56 -12.03 8.70
N ASN A 217 -4.68 -11.03 8.74
CA ASN A 217 -3.49 -11.09 9.58
C ASN A 217 -3.85 -11.30 11.07
N ARG A 218 -3.30 -12.35 11.66
CA ARG A 218 -3.52 -12.70 13.08
C ARG A 218 -2.95 -11.68 14.08
N ASN A 219 -1.96 -10.90 13.67
CA ASN A 219 -1.31 -9.89 14.52
C ASN A 219 -2.10 -8.57 14.59
N GLY A 220 -3.19 -8.44 13.83
CA GLY A 220 -4.01 -7.23 13.81
C GLY A 220 -3.34 -6.01 13.17
N GLU A 221 -2.19 -6.15 12.52
CA GLU A 221 -1.50 -5.06 11.84
C GLU A 221 -2.15 -4.74 10.50
N LEU A 222 -2.32 -3.45 10.23
CA LEU A 222 -2.88 -2.98 8.96
C LEU A 222 -1.79 -2.96 7.88
N HIS A 223 -1.95 -3.78 6.86
CA HIS A 223 -1.13 -3.78 5.65
C HIS A 223 -1.96 -3.28 4.46
N SER A 224 -1.30 -2.85 3.38
CA SER A 224 -1.98 -2.50 2.12
C SER A 224 -2.91 -3.63 1.66
N ALA A 225 -2.47 -4.89 1.77
CA ALA A 225 -3.26 -6.06 1.38
C ALA A 225 -4.52 -6.25 2.24
N THR A 226 -4.46 -5.80 3.51
CA THR A 226 -5.63 -5.80 4.42
C THR A 226 -6.68 -4.80 3.92
N LEU A 227 -6.25 -3.59 3.57
CA LEU A 227 -7.13 -2.56 3.01
C LEU A 227 -7.74 -3.02 1.69
N THR A 228 -6.93 -3.49 0.75
CA THR A 228 -7.43 -3.93 -0.56
C THR A 228 -8.40 -5.09 -0.45
N ARG A 229 -8.13 -6.09 0.40
CA ARG A 229 -9.06 -7.21 0.63
C ARG A 229 -10.42 -6.73 1.11
N ALA A 230 -10.44 -5.85 2.11
CA ALA A 230 -11.69 -5.27 2.63
C ALA A 230 -12.46 -4.51 1.55
N ARG A 231 -11.78 -3.67 0.78
CA ARG A 231 -12.38 -2.89 -0.32
C ARG A 231 -12.90 -3.79 -1.44
N VAL A 232 -12.21 -4.88 -1.79
CA VAL A 232 -12.69 -5.87 -2.76
C VAL A 232 -13.96 -6.57 -2.26
N GLN A 233 -14.00 -6.99 -0.99
CA GLN A 233 -15.21 -7.60 -0.41
C GLN A 233 -16.40 -6.63 -0.43
N ILE A 234 -16.17 -5.33 -0.17
CA ILE A 234 -17.19 -4.29 -0.29
C ILE A 234 -17.59 -4.08 -1.76
N ALA A 235 -16.63 -4.03 -2.68
CA ALA A 235 -16.86 -3.79 -4.11
C ALA A 235 -17.67 -4.92 -4.76
N VAL A 236 -17.39 -6.19 -4.45
CA VAL A 236 -18.17 -7.34 -4.95
C VAL A 236 -19.66 -7.19 -4.60
N ILE A 237 -19.96 -6.77 -3.37
CA ILE A 237 -21.33 -6.53 -2.93
C ILE A 237 -21.96 -5.35 -3.72
N LYS A 238 -21.18 -4.30 -3.99
CA LYS A 238 -21.62 -3.16 -4.79
C LYS A 238 -21.97 -3.59 -6.22
N ASP A 239 -21.15 -4.43 -6.83
CA ASP A 239 -21.36 -4.94 -8.19
C ASP A 239 -22.64 -5.77 -8.26
N GLU A 240 -22.90 -6.64 -7.28
CA GLU A 240 -24.16 -7.38 -7.19
C GLU A 240 -25.37 -6.45 -7.02
N MET A 241 -25.26 -5.39 -6.21
CA MET A 241 -26.32 -4.38 -6.09
C MET A 241 -26.56 -3.62 -7.41
N LEU A 242 -25.51 -3.32 -8.15
CA LEU A 242 -25.59 -2.66 -9.46
C LEU A 242 -26.22 -3.57 -10.52
N GLU A 243 -25.87 -4.85 -10.53
CA GLU A 243 -26.50 -5.87 -11.39
C GLU A 243 -28.01 -5.89 -11.13
N VAL A 244 -28.41 -5.97 -9.86
CA VAL A 244 -29.81 -5.88 -9.43
C VAL A 244 -30.48 -4.57 -9.88
N ALA A 245 -29.76 -3.44 -9.88
CA ALA A 245 -30.30 -2.15 -10.31
C ALA A 245 -30.50 -2.05 -11.84
N LEU A 246 -29.67 -2.77 -12.61
CA LEU A 246 -29.63 -2.76 -14.07
C LEU A 246 -30.53 -3.83 -14.70
N GLU A 247 -30.83 -4.91 -14.00
CA GLU A 247 -31.78 -5.92 -14.44
C GLU A 247 -33.19 -5.33 -14.61
N ASN A 248 -33.91 -5.79 -15.64
CA ASN A 248 -35.30 -5.38 -15.87
C ASN A 248 -36.15 -5.63 -14.62
N SER A 249 -36.86 -4.59 -14.16
CA SER A 249 -37.63 -4.52 -12.89
C SER A 249 -38.70 -5.60 -12.69
N SER A 250 -38.97 -6.44 -13.70
CA SER A 250 -39.90 -7.58 -13.62
C SER A 250 -39.30 -8.85 -13.00
N LYS A 251 -37.97 -8.93 -12.81
CA LYS A 251 -37.28 -10.10 -12.20
C LYS A 251 -36.57 -9.83 -10.87
N VAL A 252 -36.39 -8.57 -10.50
CA VAL A 252 -35.68 -8.18 -9.28
C VAL A 252 -36.57 -8.36 -8.05
N SER A 253 -36.27 -9.34 -7.20
CA SER A 253 -37.02 -9.52 -5.96
C SER A 253 -36.49 -8.58 -4.87
N ILE A 254 -37.39 -7.86 -4.19
CA ILE A 254 -37.08 -7.06 -2.99
C ILE A 254 -36.30 -7.89 -1.96
N ASN A 255 -36.58 -9.19 -1.87
CA ASN A 255 -35.91 -10.13 -0.97
C ASN A 255 -34.43 -10.29 -1.32
N THR A 256 -34.07 -10.37 -2.60
CA THR A 256 -32.68 -10.44 -3.06
C THR A 256 -31.89 -9.22 -2.60
N LEU A 257 -32.45 -8.02 -2.74
CA LEU A 257 -31.79 -6.79 -2.31
C LEU A 257 -31.65 -6.70 -0.78
N ILE A 258 -32.63 -7.19 -0.02
CA ILE A 258 -32.54 -7.31 1.44
C ILE A 258 -31.41 -8.27 1.84
N GLU A 259 -31.30 -9.40 1.16
CA GLU A 259 -30.23 -10.38 1.42
C GLU A 259 -28.84 -9.82 1.11
N VAL A 260 -28.69 -9.12 -0.02
CA VAL A 260 -27.45 -8.45 -0.41
C VAL A 260 -27.07 -7.37 0.60
N LYS A 261 -28.04 -6.55 1.05
CA LYS A 261 -27.84 -5.55 2.13
C LYS A 261 -27.40 -6.21 3.45
N ALA A 262 -28.10 -7.26 3.88
CA ALA A 262 -27.75 -7.98 5.11
C ALA A 262 -26.37 -8.67 5.01
N ARG A 263 -25.94 -9.06 3.82
CA ARG A 263 -24.57 -9.54 3.59
C ARG A 263 -23.56 -8.39 3.64
N ALA A 264 -23.89 -7.21 3.14
CA ALA A 264 -23.04 -6.02 3.26
C ALA A 264 -22.68 -5.70 4.72
N GLU A 265 -23.67 -5.78 5.62
CA GLU A 265 -23.49 -5.56 7.06
C GLU A 265 -22.61 -6.67 7.67
N ARG A 266 -22.98 -7.94 7.46
CA ARG A 266 -22.21 -9.09 7.99
C ARG A 266 -20.76 -9.14 7.53
N THR A 267 -20.47 -8.75 6.29
CA THR A 267 -19.10 -8.74 5.76
C THR A 267 -18.22 -7.77 6.54
N VAL A 268 -18.70 -6.56 6.81
CA VAL A 268 -17.92 -5.56 7.55
C VAL A 268 -17.83 -5.88 9.03
N ASP A 269 -18.84 -6.52 9.63
CA ASP A 269 -18.79 -7.00 11.01
C ASP A 269 -17.67 -8.04 11.25
N GLN A 270 -17.23 -8.73 10.18
CA GLN A 270 -16.13 -9.70 10.22
C GLN A 270 -14.75 -9.09 9.98
N PHE A 271 -14.66 -7.78 9.72
CA PHE A 271 -13.38 -7.14 9.48
C PHE A 271 -12.56 -7.04 10.77
N PRO A 272 -11.22 -7.12 10.68
CA PRO A 272 -10.35 -6.94 11.83
C PRO A 272 -10.50 -5.54 12.42
N GLN A 273 -10.32 -5.41 13.73
CA GLN A 273 -10.44 -4.13 14.46
C GLN A 273 -9.52 -3.04 13.90
N SER A 274 -8.40 -3.41 13.27
CA SER A 274 -7.47 -2.48 12.64
C SER A 274 -8.05 -1.72 11.44
N LEU A 275 -9.12 -2.22 10.82
CA LEU A 275 -9.84 -1.57 9.72
C LEU A 275 -10.99 -0.67 10.20
N ILE A 276 -11.32 -0.68 11.49
CA ILE A 276 -12.47 0.05 12.02
C ILE A 276 -12.04 1.45 12.41
N TYR A 277 -12.61 2.45 11.74
CA TYR A 277 -12.44 3.86 12.09
C TYR A 277 -13.10 4.19 13.42
N ARG A 278 -12.38 4.93 14.28
CA ARG A 278 -12.91 5.48 15.53
C ARG A 278 -12.72 6.99 15.54
N THR A 279 -13.67 7.74 16.10
CA THR A 279 -13.60 9.21 16.12
C THR A 279 -12.39 9.70 16.93
N GLU A 280 -11.99 8.92 17.93
CA GLU A 280 -10.85 9.17 18.80
C GLU A 280 -9.51 9.03 18.06
N ASP A 281 -9.45 8.34 16.92
CA ASP A 281 -8.20 8.11 16.15
C ASP A 281 -7.55 9.45 15.73
N LEU A 282 -8.34 10.50 15.52
CA LEU A 282 -7.86 11.84 15.18
C LEU A 282 -7.37 12.67 16.38
N SER A 283 -7.64 12.20 17.60
CA SER A 283 -7.20 12.89 18.82
C SER A 283 -5.73 12.64 19.13
N ASP A 284 -5.17 11.56 18.59
CA ASP A 284 -3.75 11.24 18.69
C ASP A 284 -2.95 12.01 17.61
N PRO A 285 -2.03 12.92 17.99
CA PRO A 285 -1.21 13.66 17.05
C PRO A 285 -0.14 12.79 16.37
N ASP A 286 0.27 11.67 16.99
CA ASP A 286 1.31 10.77 16.48
C ASP A 286 0.74 9.63 15.63
N ALA A 287 -0.59 9.50 15.57
CA ALA A 287 -1.25 8.47 14.78
C ALA A 287 -0.99 8.61 13.28
N ASP A 288 -0.70 7.47 12.64
CA ASP A 288 -0.45 7.39 11.20
C ASP A 288 -1.68 7.81 10.40
N ILE A 289 -1.53 8.93 9.68
CA ILE A 289 -2.64 9.56 8.96
C ILE A 289 -3.11 8.71 7.78
N GLU A 290 -2.22 7.93 7.17
CA GLU A 290 -2.56 7.03 6.06
C GLU A 290 -3.46 5.88 6.54
N THR A 291 -3.16 5.32 7.73
CA THR A 291 -4.03 4.35 8.39
C THR A 291 -5.40 4.94 8.71
N ILE A 292 -5.48 6.17 9.23
CA ILE A 292 -6.76 6.84 9.52
C ILE A 292 -7.55 7.08 8.24
N TYR A 293 -6.88 7.57 7.18
CA TYR A 293 -7.47 7.77 5.86
C TYR A 293 -8.08 6.46 5.33
N ALA A 294 -7.32 5.38 5.37
CA ALA A 294 -7.75 4.05 4.92
C ALA A 294 -9.00 3.56 5.68
N ARG A 295 -9.04 3.70 7.01
CA ARG A 295 -10.21 3.32 7.82
C ARG A 295 -11.46 4.14 7.49
N ILE A 296 -11.30 5.46 7.33
CA ILE A 296 -12.42 6.34 6.94
C ILE A 296 -12.93 5.93 5.55
N LEU A 297 -12.03 5.65 4.61
CA LEU A 297 -12.40 5.26 3.25
C LEU A 297 -13.18 3.94 3.21
N VAL A 298 -12.74 2.91 3.93
CA VAL A 298 -13.47 1.63 4.05
C VAL A 298 -14.88 1.85 4.61
N ARG A 299 -15.01 2.70 5.63
CA ARG A 299 -16.31 3.03 6.21
C ARG A 299 -17.20 3.78 5.20
N LEU A 300 -16.65 4.74 4.46
CA LEU A 300 -17.38 5.50 3.43
C LEU A 300 -17.86 4.60 2.28
N GLU A 301 -17.03 3.68 1.79
CA GLU A 301 -17.40 2.73 0.74
C GLU A 301 -18.53 1.80 1.20
N HIS A 302 -18.45 1.29 2.43
CA HIS A 302 -19.53 0.50 3.01
C HIS A 302 -20.83 1.30 3.15
N LEU A 303 -20.77 2.53 3.69
CA LEU A 303 -21.94 3.40 3.81
C LEU A 303 -22.55 3.73 2.45
N GLN A 304 -21.74 3.90 1.41
CA GLN A 304 -22.21 4.14 0.05
C GLN A 304 -23.00 2.94 -0.48
N ASN A 305 -22.56 1.71 -0.22
CA ASN A 305 -23.33 0.51 -0.57
C ASN A 305 -24.67 0.45 0.16
N LEU A 306 -24.69 0.75 1.46
CA LEU A 306 -25.93 0.80 2.24
C LEU A 306 -26.87 1.89 1.72
N PHE A 307 -26.36 3.09 1.46
CA PHE A 307 -27.11 4.19 0.86
C PHE A 307 -27.75 3.79 -0.46
N PHE A 308 -26.98 3.12 -1.33
CA PHE A 308 -27.47 2.63 -2.61
C PHE A 308 -28.57 1.57 -2.43
N ALA A 309 -28.37 0.63 -1.53
CA ALA A 309 -29.35 -0.40 -1.20
C ALA A 309 -30.67 0.20 -0.68
N GLU A 310 -30.63 1.15 0.27
CA GLU A 310 -31.84 1.81 0.77
C GLU A 310 -32.59 2.54 -0.33
N ARG A 311 -31.88 3.28 -1.19
CA ARG A 311 -32.50 4.00 -2.31
C ARG A 311 -33.20 3.06 -3.28
N LEU A 312 -32.59 1.91 -3.57
CA LEU A 312 -33.20 0.89 -4.41
C LEU A 312 -34.41 0.24 -3.73
N LEU A 313 -34.34 -0.06 -2.43
CA LEU A 313 -35.47 -0.62 -1.66
C LEU A 313 -36.67 0.33 -1.65
N LEU A 314 -36.44 1.63 -1.42
CA LEU A 314 -37.47 2.66 -1.49
C LEU A 314 -38.10 2.74 -2.90
N ARG A 315 -37.27 2.68 -3.95
CA ARG A 315 -37.75 2.65 -5.34
C ARG A 315 -38.63 1.44 -5.64
N LEU A 316 -38.37 0.30 -5.00
CA LEU A 316 -39.18 -0.91 -5.11
C LEU A 316 -40.41 -0.92 -4.17
N GLY A 317 -40.67 0.17 -3.44
CA GLY A 317 -41.87 0.33 -2.62
C GLY A 317 -41.76 -0.16 -1.18
N ARG A 318 -40.54 -0.37 -0.65
CA ARG A 318 -40.36 -0.55 0.80
C ARG A 318 -40.68 0.74 1.54
N VAL A 319 -41.20 0.58 2.76
CA VAL A 319 -41.44 1.68 3.69
C VAL A 319 -40.11 2.27 4.13
N ASP A 320 -40.02 3.59 4.14
CA ASP A 320 -38.88 4.33 4.66
C ASP A 320 -38.83 4.21 6.18
N ASP A 321 -37.75 3.61 6.70
CA ASP A 321 -37.46 3.46 8.13
C ASP A 321 -36.45 4.51 8.62
N SER A 322 -36.27 5.60 7.87
CA SER A 322 -35.35 6.71 8.14
C SER A 322 -33.86 6.30 8.15
N ARG A 323 -33.52 5.06 7.82
CA ARG A 323 -32.14 4.57 7.79
C ARG A 323 -31.31 5.24 6.71
N LEU A 324 -31.93 5.58 5.57
CA LEU A 324 -31.29 6.36 4.51
C LEU A 324 -30.80 7.73 5.01
N LEU A 325 -31.56 8.39 5.88
CA LEU A 325 -31.19 9.68 6.44
C LEU A 325 -29.98 9.55 7.38
N VAL A 326 -29.99 8.53 8.26
CA VAL A 326 -28.89 8.27 9.19
C VAL A 326 -27.58 7.97 8.43
N ILE A 327 -27.64 7.11 7.41
CA ILE A 327 -26.49 6.79 6.56
C ILE A 327 -25.97 8.06 5.86
N SER A 328 -26.88 8.86 5.29
CA SER A 328 -26.53 10.11 4.61
C SER A 328 -25.82 11.10 5.53
N PHE A 329 -26.29 11.23 6.77
CA PHE A 329 -25.67 12.07 7.77
C PHE A 329 -24.26 11.60 8.16
N GLU A 330 -24.06 10.28 8.31
CA GLU A 330 -22.76 9.70 8.62
C GLU A 330 -21.78 9.89 7.46
N MET A 331 -22.20 9.63 6.21
CA MET A 331 -21.37 9.86 5.02
C MET A 331 -20.87 11.30 4.95
N VAL A 332 -21.77 12.29 5.07
CA VAL A 332 -21.38 13.71 5.07
C VAL A 332 -20.45 14.02 6.24
N THR A 333 -20.75 13.50 7.43
CA THR A 333 -19.93 13.74 8.62
C THR A 333 -18.50 13.21 8.46
N LEU A 334 -18.34 12.00 7.95
CA LEU A 334 -17.03 11.38 7.73
C LEU A 334 -16.25 12.08 6.62
N THR A 335 -16.89 12.45 5.50
CA THR A 335 -16.19 13.17 4.43
C THR A 335 -15.72 14.55 4.88
N LEU A 336 -16.48 15.24 5.72
CA LEU A 336 -16.09 16.54 6.28
C LEU A 336 -14.86 16.49 7.20
N VAL A 337 -14.49 15.31 7.72
CA VAL A 337 -13.26 15.12 8.51
C VAL A 337 -12.03 15.57 7.72
N PHE A 338 -11.97 15.22 6.43
CA PHE A 338 -10.82 15.52 5.57
C PHE A 338 -10.55 17.02 5.46
N TRP A 339 -11.60 17.83 5.35
CA TRP A 339 -11.46 19.28 5.26
C TRP A 339 -11.24 19.95 6.62
N THR A 340 -11.98 19.51 7.64
CA THR A 340 -11.83 20.05 9.00
C THR A 340 -10.44 19.77 9.60
N HIS A 341 -9.74 18.74 9.11
CA HIS A 341 -8.36 18.39 9.47
C HIS A 341 -7.42 18.45 8.25
N GLN A 342 -7.67 19.34 7.29
CA GLN A 342 -6.96 19.42 6.00
C GLN A 342 -5.43 19.56 6.08
N ASP A 343 -4.89 20.02 7.20
CA ASP A 343 -3.45 20.12 7.43
C ASP A 343 -2.83 18.75 7.70
N ARG A 344 -3.54 17.87 8.43
CA ARG A 344 -3.10 16.48 8.65
C ARG A 344 -3.22 15.67 7.37
N PHE A 345 -4.30 15.87 6.61
CA PHE A 345 -4.56 15.15 5.36
C PHE A 345 -3.93 15.81 4.12
N ALA A 346 -2.88 16.63 4.30
CA ALA A 346 -2.26 17.36 3.20
C ALA A 346 -1.74 16.45 2.07
N GLY A 347 -1.23 15.26 2.41
CA GLY A 347 -0.70 14.28 1.45
C GLY A 347 -1.74 13.71 0.48
N VAL A 348 -3.02 13.72 0.86
CA VAL A 348 -4.14 13.17 0.07
C VAL A 348 -5.10 14.25 -0.43
N ARG A 349 -4.72 15.54 -0.43
CA ARG A 349 -5.58 16.65 -0.87
C ARG A 349 -6.14 16.48 -2.28
N ARG A 350 -5.40 15.82 -3.17
CA ARG A 350 -5.83 15.52 -4.54
C ARG A 350 -7.08 14.63 -4.58
N ASP A 351 -7.34 13.88 -3.51
CA ASP A 351 -8.49 12.99 -3.40
C ASP A 351 -9.77 13.71 -2.95
N PHE A 352 -9.65 14.93 -2.41
CA PHE A 352 -10.77 15.60 -1.75
C PHE A 352 -11.96 15.84 -2.67
N GLU A 353 -11.71 16.19 -3.93
CA GLU A 353 -12.77 16.41 -4.92
C GLU A 353 -13.61 15.15 -5.12
N TRP A 354 -12.99 14.01 -5.43
CA TRP A 354 -13.75 12.80 -5.71
C TRP A 354 -14.39 12.23 -4.44
N LEU A 355 -13.75 12.35 -3.27
CA LEU A 355 -14.33 11.96 -1.97
C LEU A 355 -15.62 12.77 -1.69
N LEU A 356 -15.57 14.07 -1.93
CA LEU A 356 -16.70 14.98 -1.76
C LEU A 356 -17.86 14.61 -2.69
N MET A 357 -17.57 14.42 -3.97
CA MET A 357 -18.56 14.13 -5.00
C MET A 357 -19.15 12.72 -4.87
N ALA A 358 -18.34 11.73 -4.50
CA ALA A 358 -18.77 10.35 -4.38
C ALA A 358 -19.58 10.08 -3.11
N TYR A 359 -19.24 10.73 -1.99
CA TYR A 359 -19.81 10.38 -0.67
C TYR A 359 -20.64 11.50 -0.06
N ALA A 360 -20.12 12.71 0.04
CA ALA A 360 -20.82 13.79 0.73
C ALA A 360 -21.95 14.40 -0.09
N ALA A 361 -21.77 14.59 -1.40
CA ALA A 361 -22.79 15.23 -2.24
C ALA A 361 -24.12 14.45 -2.28
N PRO A 362 -24.13 13.11 -2.47
CA PRO A 362 -25.37 12.32 -2.40
C PRO A 362 -26.05 12.39 -1.03
N GLY A 363 -25.28 12.27 0.06
CA GLY A 363 -25.80 12.36 1.42
C GLY A 363 -26.34 13.77 1.73
N GLY A 364 -25.62 14.81 1.31
CA GLY A 364 -26.03 16.22 1.44
C GLY A 364 -27.37 16.50 0.75
N GLY A 365 -27.62 15.87 -0.40
CA GLY A 365 -28.91 15.93 -1.07
C GLY A 365 -30.07 15.42 -0.21
N ILE A 366 -29.90 14.27 0.46
CA ILE A 366 -30.91 13.72 1.38
C ILE A 366 -31.10 14.63 2.59
N LEU A 367 -30.02 15.15 3.16
CA LEU A 367 -30.06 16.10 4.27
C LEU A 367 -30.82 17.39 3.93
N CYS A 368 -30.63 17.92 2.71
CA CYS A 368 -31.37 19.08 2.22
C CYS A 368 -32.88 18.77 2.08
N LEU A 369 -33.22 17.59 1.57
CA LEU A 369 -34.61 17.15 1.45
C LEU A 369 -35.29 17.04 2.81
N GLU A 370 -34.59 16.51 3.81
CA GLU A 370 -35.08 16.43 5.20
C GLU A 370 -35.36 17.82 5.80
N LEU A 371 -34.54 18.84 5.49
CA LEU A 371 -34.82 20.22 5.93
C LEU A 371 -36.05 20.82 5.24
N LEU A 372 -36.34 20.42 4.00
CA LEU A 372 -37.51 20.88 3.23
C LEU A 372 -38.80 20.13 3.63
N ARG A 373 -38.67 18.85 3.97
CA ARG A 373 -39.77 17.96 4.35
C ARG A 373 -39.37 17.15 5.59
N PRO A 374 -39.49 17.74 6.79
CA PRO A 374 -39.08 17.08 8.02
C PRO A 374 -39.89 15.80 8.28
N THR A 375 -39.18 14.71 8.52
CA THR A 375 -39.73 13.40 8.89
C THR A 375 -39.72 13.17 10.41
N PHE A 376 -38.93 13.95 11.15
CA PHE A 376 -38.87 13.93 12.61
C PHE A 376 -38.78 15.34 13.22
N HIS A 377 -38.97 15.42 14.54
CA HIS A 377 -38.86 16.67 15.31
C HIS A 377 -37.87 16.53 16.47
N GLY A 378 -37.05 17.55 16.68
CA GLY A 378 -36.01 17.54 17.72
C GLY A 378 -34.81 16.69 17.34
N THR A 379 -34.59 15.60 18.07
CA THR A 379 -33.49 14.64 17.86
C THR A 379 -34.06 13.37 17.25
N HIS A 380 -33.35 12.78 16.30
CA HIS A 380 -33.79 11.56 15.63
C HIS A 380 -33.87 10.38 16.62
N PRO A 381 -34.94 9.56 16.60
CA PRO A 381 -35.11 8.45 17.54
C PRO A 381 -33.94 7.46 17.54
N ASP A 382 -33.45 7.09 16.36
CA ASP A 382 -32.39 6.07 16.22
C ASP A 382 -30.96 6.64 16.17
N CYS A 383 -30.82 7.98 16.15
CA CYS A 383 -29.51 8.62 16.04
C CYS A 383 -29.45 9.89 16.89
N PRO A 384 -28.94 9.81 18.13
CA PRO A 384 -28.88 10.95 19.05
C PRO A 384 -28.04 12.13 18.54
N LYS A 385 -27.09 11.87 17.63
CA LYS A 385 -26.24 12.90 17.00
C LYS A 385 -26.97 13.65 15.88
N LEU A 386 -28.09 13.13 15.41
CA LEU A 386 -28.87 13.68 14.30
C LEU A 386 -29.98 14.58 14.85
N SER A 387 -29.82 15.89 14.66
CA SER A 387 -30.85 16.89 14.93
C SER A 387 -30.93 17.87 13.75
N ARG A 388 -32.03 18.61 13.65
CA ARG A 388 -32.17 19.66 12.62
C ARG A 388 -30.99 20.65 12.66
N SER A 389 -30.53 21.03 13.85
CA SER A 389 -29.37 21.93 14.01
C SER A 389 -28.08 21.28 13.51
N ALA A 390 -27.87 20.00 13.80
CA ALA A 390 -26.70 19.26 13.33
C ALA A 390 -26.69 19.12 11.80
N ILE A 391 -27.85 18.87 11.19
CA ILE A 391 -28.00 18.82 9.73
C ILE A 391 -27.59 20.16 9.10
N ILE A 392 -28.10 21.28 9.62
CA ILE A 392 -27.75 22.62 9.13
C ILE A 392 -26.24 22.85 9.26
N GLN A 393 -25.65 22.53 10.41
CA GLN A 393 -24.21 22.71 10.64
C GLN A 393 -23.37 21.90 9.64
N LYS A 394 -23.71 20.62 9.41
CA LYS A 394 -22.98 19.77 8.46
C LYS A 394 -23.14 20.27 7.03
N LEU A 395 -24.33 20.72 6.63
CA LEU A 395 -24.55 21.30 5.30
C LEU A 395 -23.79 22.63 5.12
N SER A 396 -23.71 23.48 6.13
CA SER A 396 -22.90 24.71 6.07
C SER A 396 -21.42 24.41 5.88
N LEU A 397 -20.87 23.42 6.59
CA LEU A 397 -19.50 22.96 6.39
C LEU A 397 -19.30 22.35 4.99
N LEU A 398 -20.30 21.61 4.49
CA LEU A 398 -20.25 20.99 3.17
C LEU A 398 -20.19 22.04 2.05
N ILE A 399 -20.96 23.13 2.16
CA ILE A 399 -20.89 24.26 1.24
C ILE A 399 -19.48 24.86 1.25
N GLY A 400 -18.92 25.13 2.44
CA GLY A 400 -17.55 25.65 2.54
C GLY A 400 -16.50 24.72 1.95
N PHE A 401 -16.66 23.41 2.10
CA PHE A 401 -15.75 22.43 1.50
C PHE A 401 -15.89 22.39 -0.04
N LEU A 402 -17.12 22.43 -0.57
CA LEU A 402 -17.38 22.52 -2.01
C LEU A 402 -16.76 23.78 -2.63
N ASP A 403 -16.94 24.93 -1.99
CA ASP A 403 -16.33 26.19 -2.43
C ASP A 403 -14.80 26.08 -2.43
N TRP A 404 -14.22 25.54 -1.35
CA TRP A 404 -12.77 25.35 -1.26
C TRP A 404 -12.22 24.47 -2.38
N VAL A 405 -12.86 23.34 -2.68
CA VAL A 405 -12.46 22.45 -3.79
C VAL A 405 -12.54 23.18 -5.12
N PHE A 406 -13.64 23.91 -5.37
CA PHE A 406 -13.87 24.63 -6.61
C PHE A 406 -12.79 25.68 -6.90
N TRP A 407 -12.32 26.41 -5.88
CA TRP A 407 -11.34 27.48 -6.04
C TRP A 407 -9.87 27.04 -5.93
N THR A 408 -9.59 25.83 -5.43
CA THR A 408 -8.21 25.37 -5.15
C THR A 408 -7.70 24.33 -6.14
N ILE A 409 -8.59 23.62 -6.84
CA ILE A 409 -8.24 22.49 -7.72
C ILE A 409 -8.42 22.82 -9.22
N ILE A 410 -9.19 23.87 -9.55
CA ILE A 410 -9.30 24.48 -10.89
C ILE A 410 -8.39 25.70 -10.95
#